data_AF-A0A9E6ASL4-F1
#
_entry.id   AF-A0A9E6ASL4-F1
#
_cell.length_a   1.000
_cell.length_b   1.000
_cell.length_c   1.000
_cell.angle_alpha   90.00
_cell.angle_beta   90.00
_cell.angle_gamma   90.00
#
_symmetry.space_group_name_H-M   'P 1'
#
loop_
_entity.id
_entity.type
_entity.pdbx_description
1 polymer ?
#
loop_
_entity_poly.entity_id
_entity_poly.type
_entity_poly.pdbx_seq_one_letter_code
_entity_poly.pdbx_strand_id
1 'polypeptide(L)'
;LIQPFTGALFNIGIMVPSIIQLALTEFINNGQFASHIRKMRVLYNQRRLTLLAAIDQYLGAFITPMQNNAGMHFAVKITHPKLQQLGDIKLCQHLQKDNITSRSLSAYSLFPLPINQQGILLGFAPFTDKQLTDTAQKMAASFTKLVK
;
A
#
# COMPACT_ATOMS: atom_id res chain seq x y z
N LEU A 1 27.96 -3.67 16.13
CA LEU A 1 27.04 -4.17 15.10
C LEU A 1 27.61 -4.07 13.68
N ILE A 2 28.33 -3.00 13.30
CA ILE A 2 28.86 -2.86 11.92
C ILE A 2 29.78 -4.03 11.52
N GLN A 3 30.84 -4.31 12.30
CA GLN A 3 31.78 -5.40 11.99
C GLN A 3 31.15 -6.79 11.81
N PRO A 4 30.27 -7.28 12.71
CA PRO A 4 29.64 -8.58 12.51
C PRO A 4 28.74 -8.64 11.27
N PHE A 5 28.08 -7.54 10.89
CA PHE A 5 27.31 -7.46 9.64
C PHE A 5 28.20 -7.45 8.39
N THR A 6 29.33 -6.73 8.42
CA THR A 6 30.28 -6.72 7.31
C THR A 6 30.90 -8.11 7.09
N GLY A 7 31.28 -8.79 8.17
CA GLY A 7 31.79 -10.17 8.11
C GLY A 7 30.75 -11.15 7.55
N ALA A 8 29.49 -11.01 7.96
CA ALA A 8 28.39 -11.83 7.42
C ALA A 8 28.19 -11.56 5.91
N LEU A 9 28.13 -10.30 5.49
CA LEU A 9 27.98 -9.90 4.08
C LEU A 9 29.11 -10.44 3.19
N PHE A 10 30.34 -10.41 3.70
CA PHE A 10 31.50 -10.99 3.02
C PHE A 10 31.33 -12.50 2.83
N ASN A 11 30.88 -13.22 3.86
CA ASN A 11 30.71 -14.67 3.81
C ASN A 11 29.54 -15.12 2.92
N ILE A 12 28.45 -14.33 2.83
CA ILE A 12 27.28 -14.64 1.99
C ILE A 12 27.42 -14.13 0.54
N GLY A 13 28.50 -13.40 0.23
CA GLY A 13 28.78 -12.92 -1.13
C GLY A 13 27.83 -11.82 -1.63
N ILE A 14 27.06 -11.18 -0.74
CA ILE A 14 26.15 -10.09 -1.14
C ILE A 14 26.97 -8.79 -1.18
N MET A 15 27.40 -8.41 -2.38
CA MET A 15 28.00 -7.11 -2.66
C MET A 15 27.19 -6.36 -3.71
N VAL A 16 26.94 -5.07 -3.46
CA VAL A 16 26.28 -4.20 -4.44
C VAL A 16 27.27 -3.92 -5.58
N PRO A 17 26.91 -4.09 -6.86
CA PRO A 17 27.81 -3.84 -7.97
C PRO A 17 28.39 -2.42 -7.95
N SER A 18 29.71 -2.28 -8.11
CA SER A 18 30.42 -1.00 -8.01
C SER A 18 29.90 0.07 -8.98
N ILE A 19 29.45 -0.33 -10.18
CA ILE A 19 28.87 0.59 -11.17
C ILE A 19 27.59 1.26 -10.66
N ILE A 20 26.74 0.53 -9.94
CA ILE A 20 25.52 1.09 -9.34
C ILE A 20 25.89 2.03 -8.18
N GLN A 21 26.90 1.67 -7.39
CA GLN A 21 27.40 2.53 -6.32
C GLN A 21 27.94 3.85 -6.86
N LEU A 22 28.74 3.81 -7.94
CA LEU A 22 29.28 5.00 -8.60
C LEU A 22 28.17 5.90 -9.17
N ALA A 23 27.25 5.31 -9.94
CA ALA A 23 26.13 6.06 -10.53
C ALA A 23 25.23 6.69 -9.45
N LEU A 24 24.93 5.96 -8.37
CA LEU A 24 24.15 6.47 -7.24
C LEU A 24 24.89 7.58 -6.50
N THR A 25 26.20 7.45 -6.32
CA THR A 25 27.05 8.47 -5.69
C THR A 25 27.00 9.76 -6.49
N GLU A 26 27.14 9.67 -7.82
CA GLU A 26 27.03 10.84 -8.70
C GLU A 26 25.62 11.46 -8.64
N PHE A 27 24.57 10.64 -8.70
CA PHE A 27 23.17 11.09 -8.59
C PHE A 27 22.87 11.81 -7.27
N ILE A 28 23.49 11.38 -6.17
CA ILE A 28 23.38 12.01 -4.84
C ILE A 28 24.19 13.31 -4.80
N ASN A 29 25.47 13.26 -5.16
CA ASN A 29 26.39 14.40 -5.05
C ASN A 29 25.97 15.57 -5.94
N ASN A 30 25.38 15.29 -7.10
CA ASN A 30 24.84 16.30 -8.01
C ASN A 30 23.48 16.86 -7.57
N GLY A 31 22.95 16.48 -6.39
CA GLY A 31 21.69 16.97 -5.83
C GLY A 31 20.42 16.48 -6.55
N GLN A 32 20.57 15.64 -7.58
CA GLN A 32 19.47 15.09 -8.37
C GLN A 32 18.58 14.18 -7.51
N PHE A 33 19.17 13.39 -6.61
CA PHE A 33 18.41 12.59 -5.64
C PHE A 33 17.50 13.46 -4.75
N ALA A 34 18.02 14.54 -4.18
CA ALA A 34 17.24 15.43 -3.33
C ALA A 34 16.11 16.14 -4.11
N SER A 35 16.37 16.52 -5.37
CA SER A 35 15.33 17.04 -6.27
C SER A 35 14.25 16.00 -6.56
N HIS A 36 14.64 14.76 -6.84
CA HIS A 36 13.72 13.65 -7.07
C HIS A 36 12.85 13.39 -5.83
N ILE A 37 13.42 13.28 -4.62
CA ILE A 37 12.65 13.07 -3.39
C ILE A 37 11.64 14.19 -3.15
N ARG A 38 11.99 15.46 -3.40
CA ARG A 38 11.04 16.59 -3.29
C ARG A 38 9.88 16.44 -4.26
N LYS A 39 10.15 16.13 -5.54
CA LYS A 39 9.11 15.87 -6.55
C LYS A 39 8.22 14.70 -6.14
N MET A 40 8.82 13.61 -5.66
CA MET A 40 8.08 12.41 -5.27
C MET A 40 7.20 12.63 -4.04
N ARG A 41 7.63 13.44 -3.06
CA ARG A 41 6.81 13.81 -1.90
C ARG A 41 5.53 14.54 -2.32
N VAL A 42 5.62 15.48 -3.25
CA VAL A 42 4.45 16.21 -3.78
C VAL A 42 3.52 15.25 -4.51
N LEU A 43 4.06 14.47 -5.44
CA LEU A 43 3.27 13.53 -6.25
C LEU A 43 2.56 12.48 -5.40
N TYR A 44 3.26 11.87 -4.44
CA TYR A 44 2.66 10.87 -3.56
C TYR A 44 1.68 11.47 -2.57
N ASN A 45 1.88 12.70 -2.10
CA ASN A 45 0.87 13.37 -1.29
C ASN A 45 -0.42 13.64 -2.08
N GLN A 46 -0.32 14.05 -3.35
CA GLN A 46 -1.48 14.22 -4.21
C GLN A 46 -2.25 12.90 -4.39
N ARG A 47 -1.58 11.83 -4.81
CA ARG A 47 -2.18 10.49 -4.96
C ARG A 47 -2.81 9.98 -3.66
N ARG A 48 -2.14 10.24 -2.53
CA ARG A 48 -2.62 9.91 -1.20
C ARG A 48 -3.96 10.60 -0.91
N LEU A 49 -4.04 11.91 -1.15
CA LEU A 49 -5.26 12.69 -0.94
C LEU A 49 -6.39 12.24 -1.89
N THR A 50 -6.07 11.96 -3.16
CA THR A 50 -7.04 11.44 -4.13
C THR A 50 -7.68 10.15 -3.66
N LEU A 51 -6.87 9.18 -3.21
CA LEU A 51 -7.41 7.90 -2.73
C LEU A 51 -8.22 8.07 -1.43
N LEU A 52 -7.80 8.93 -0.51
CA LEU A 52 -8.59 9.20 0.70
C LEU A 52 -9.96 9.81 0.37
N ALA A 53 -10.00 10.80 -0.52
CA ALA A 53 -11.24 11.41 -0.96
C ALA A 53 -12.15 10.37 -1.65
N ALA A 54 -11.57 9.49 -2.48
CA ALA A 54 -12.34 8.43 -3.13
C ALA A 54 -12.85 7.36 -2.13
N ILE A 55 -12.07 7.01 -1.11
CA ILE A 55 -12.52 6.12 -0.03
C ILE A 55 -13.69 6.75 0.73
N ASP A 56 -13.56 8.01 1.11
CA ASP A 56 -14.60 8.74 1.83
C ASP A 56 -15.90 8.80 1.01
N GLN A 57 -15.78 9.17 -0.27
CA GLN A 57 -16.93 9.34 -1.16
C GLN A 57 -17.63 8.03 -1.54
N TYR A 58 -16.89 6.96 -1.82
CA TYR A 58 -17.46 5.74 -2.42
C TYR A 58 -17.47 4.53 -1.49
N LEU A 59 -16.60 4.50 -0.49
CA LEU A 59 -16.31 3.30 0.30
C LEU A 59 -16.55 3.47 1.80
N GLY A 60 -16.92 4.67 2.27
CA GLY A 60 -17.08 4.99 3.70
C GLY A 60 -18.11 4.13 4.43
N ALA A 61 -19.10 3.57 3.72
CA ALA A 61 -20.07 2.63 4.29
C ALA A 61 -19.49 1.23 4.56
N PHE A 62 -18.33 0.90 3.98
CA PHE A 62 -17.76 -0.44 3.97
C PHE A 62 -16.46 -0.56 4.76
N ILE A 63 -15.63 0.48 4.67
CA ILE A 63 -14.27 0.51 5.18
C ILE A 63 -13.94 1.87 5.79
N THR A 64 -12.95 1.91 6.67
CA THR A 64 -12.44 3.16 7.26
C THR A 64 -10.92 3.19 7.22
N PRO A 65 -10.29 4.28 6.74
CA PRO A 65 -8.84 4.42 6.79
C PRO A 65 -8.29 4.34 8.22
N MET A 66 -7.21 3.58 8.39
CA MET A 66 -6.40 3.65 9.59
C MET A 66 -5.47 4.87 9.48
N GLN A 67 -5.29 5.63 10.56
CA GLN A 67 -4.41 6.79 10.54
C GLN A 67 -2.99 6.39 10.14
N ASN A 68 -2.49 6.98 9.05
CA ASN A 68 -1.10 6.89 8.63
C ASN A 68 -0.70 8.19 7.92
N ASN A 69 0.41 8.79 8.36
CA ASN A 69 0.93 10.06 7.84
C ASN A 69 2.05 9.89 6.81
N ALA A 70 2.44 8.67 6.44
CA ALA A 70 3.53 8.44 5.50
C ALA A 70 3.44 7.13 4.71
N GLY A 71 4.25 7.01 3.65
CA GLY A 71 4.40 5.79 2.86
C GLY A 71 3.61 5.77 1.55
N MET A 72 3.42 4.58 1.00
CA MET A 72 2.85 4.33 -0.33
C MET A 72 1.57 3.46 -0.30
N HIS A 73 1.10 3.15 0.92
CA HIS A 73 -0.05 2.29 1.16
C HIS A 73 -0.97 2.87 2.24
N PHE A 74 -2.26 2.57 2.12
CA PHE A 74 -3.26 2.79 3.15
C PHE A 74 -3.75 1.45 3.69
N ALA A 75 -3.62 1.26 5.00
CA ALA A 75 -4.39 0.25 5.69
C ALA A 75 -5.80 0.78 5.91
N VAL A 76 -6.81 0.03 5.49
CA VAL A 76 -8.21 0.34 5.74
C VAL A 76 -8.83 -0.82 6.51
N LYS A 77 -9.55 -0.52 7.59
CA LYS A 77 -10.32 -1.50 8.34
C LYS A 77 -11.63 -1.78 7.63
N ILE A 78 -12.08 -3.03 7.67
CA ILE A 78 -13.43 -3.39 7.25
C ILE A 78 -14.39 -3.06 8.39
N THR A 79 -15.40 -2.23 8.12
CA THR A 79 -16.38 -1.78 9.13
C THR A 79 -17.77 -2.35 8.90
N HIS A 80 -18.10 -2.74 7.67
CA HIS A 80 -19.41 -3.33 7.39
C HIS A 80 -19.54 -4.76 7.93
N PRO A 81 -20.58 -5.08 8.72
CA PRO A 81 -20.72 -6.38 9.39
C PRO A 81 -20.66 -7.59 8.45
N LYS A 82 -21.38 -7.57 7.32
CA LYS A 82 -21.34 -8.68 6.34
C LYS A 82 -19.94 -8.90 5.75
N LEU A 83 -19.18 -7.83 5.53
CA LEU A 83 -17.81 -7.94 4.99
C LEU A 83 -16.83 -8.40 6.06
N GLN A 84 -17.02 -7.97 7.31
CA GLN A 84 -16.28 -8.48 8.46
C GLN A 84 -16.46 -10.00 8.63
N GLN A 85 -17.68 -10.51 8.47
CA GLN A 85 -17.97 -11.95 8.53
C GLN A 85 -17.35 -12.72 7.35
N LEU A 86 -17.31 -12.12 6.15
CA LEU A 86 -16.62 -12.70 5.00
C LEU A 86 -15.10 -12.83 5.26
N GLY A 87 -14.53 -11.80 5.90
CA GLY A 87 -13.12 -11.69 6.24
C GLY A 87 -12.25 -11.13 5.11
N ASP A 88 -11.12 -10.54 5.49
CA ASP A 88 -10.26 -9.77 4.58
C ASP A 88 -9.59 -10.60 3.48
N ILE A 89 -9.23 -11.86 3.75
CA ILE A 89 -8.63 -12.79 2.77
C ILE A 89 -9.61 -13.07 1.64
N LYS A 90 -10.85 -13.46 1.97
CA LYS A 90 -11.89 -13.76 0.97
C LYS A 90 -12.33 -12.49 0.24
N LEU A 91 -12.37 -11.35 0.92
CA LEU A 91 -12.62 -10.06 0.29
C LEU A 91 -11.58 -9.72 -0.78
N CYS A 92 -10.28 -9.90 -0.49
CA CYS A 92 -9.22 -9.69 -1.47
C CYS A 92 -9.33 -10.66 -2.66
N GLN A 93 -9.69 -11.92 -2.42
CA GLN A 93 -9.93 -12.89 -3.50
C GLN A 93 -11.11 -12.48 -4.40
N HIS A 94 -12.16 -11.89 -3.82
CA HIS A 94 -13.29 -11.38 -4.59
C HIS A 94 -12.89 -10.16 -5.44
N LEU A 95 -12.19 -9.19 -4.84
CA LEU A 95 -11.66 -8.03 -5.54
C LEU A 95 -10.72 -8.41 -6.70
N GLN A 96 -9.91 -9.46 -6.52
CA GLN A 96 -9.03 -9.96 -7.57
C GLN A 96 -9.80 -10.44 -8.81
N LYS A 97 -11.00 -11.02 -8.65
CA LYS A 97 -11.86 -11.41 -9.79
C LYS A 97 -12.35 -10.21 -10.59
N ASP A 98 -12.44 -9.04 -9.95
CA ASP A 98 -12.77 -7.76 -10.59
C ASP A 98 -11.50 -7.00 -11.07
N ASN A 99 -10.34 -7.66 -11.14
CA ASN A 99 -9.03 -7.09 -11.48
C ASN A 99 -8.56 -5.98 -10.53
N ILE A 100 -8.98 -6.03 -9.27
CA ILE A 100 -8.56 -5.10 -8.22
C ILE A 100 -7.60 -5.83 -7.28
N THR A 101 -6.33 -5.46 -7.36
CA THR A 101 -5.29 -6.07 -6.51
C THR A 101 -5.21 -5.36 -5.16
N SER A 102 -5.41 -6.12 -4.08
CA SER A 102 -5.22 -5.69 -2.70
C SER A 102 -4.52 -6.78 -1.87
N ARG A 103 -4.08 -6.44 -0.66
CA ARG A 103 -3.56 -7.43 0.31
C ARG A 103 -4.41 -7.41 1.57
N SER A 104 -4.66 -8.58 2.18
CA SER A 104 -5.31 -8.65 3.48
C SER A 104 -4.33 -8.20 4.58
N LEU A 105 -4.83 -7.50 5.59
CA LEU A 105 -4.01 -7.16 6.76
C LEU A 105 -3.63 -8.41 7.55
N SER A 106 -4.49 -9.44 7.53
CA SER A 106 -4.19 -10.74 8.15
C SER A 106 -2.91 -11.39 7.62
N ALA A 107 -2.49 -11.10 6.38
CA ALA A 107 -1.23 -11.62 5.82
C ALA A 107 0.04 -11.00 6.46
N TYR A 108 -0.11 -9.88 7.19
CA TYR A 108 0.99 -9.19 7.88
C TYR A 108 0.97 -9.42 9.39
N SER A 109 0.11 -10.32 9.89
CA SER A 109 -0.01 -10.61 11.31
C SER A 109 0.62 -11.95 11.66
N LEU A 110 1.33 -12.01 12.79
CA LEU A 110 1.86 -13.27 13.35
C LEU A 110 0.76 -14.15 13.94
N PHE A 111 -0.36 -13.54 14.35
CA PHE A 111 -1.49 -14.22 14.98
C PHE A 111 -2.80 -13.88 14.24
N PRO A 112 -3.85 -14.73 14.31
CA PRO A 112 -5.14 -14.42 13.73
C PRO A 112 -5.68 -13.07 14.23
N LEU A 113 -6.10 -12.21 13.30
CA LEU A 113 -6.68 -10.93 13.66
C LEU A 113 -8.14 -11.10 14.12
N PRO A 114 -8.56 -10.41 15.20
CA PRO A 114 -9.96 -10.26 15.53
C PRO A 114 -10.75 -9.70 14.34
N ILE A 115 -12.01 -10.12 14.19
CA ILE A 115 -12.89 -9.75 13.06
C ILE A 115 -12.96 -8.22 12.87
N ASN A 116 -13.01 -7.44 13.97
CA ASN A 116 -13.07 -5.97 13.96
C ASN A 116 -11.72 -5.27 13.69
N GLN A 117 -10.64 -6.04 13.53
CA GLN A 117 -9.30 -5.54 13.17
C GLN A 117 -8.86 -5.97 11.77
N GLN A 118 -9.64 -6.82 11.10
CA GLN A 118 -9.38 -7.21 9.72
C GLN A 118 -9.55 -6.01 8.78
N GLY A 119 -8.79 -6.05 7.70
CA GLY A 119 -8.68 -4.92 6.79
C GLY A 119 -7.93 -5.27 5.53
N ILE A 120 -7.84 -4.32 4.63
CA ILE A 120 -7.08 -4.46 3.39
C ILE A 120 -6.03 -3.35 3.28
N LEU A 121 -4.90 -3.67 2.66
CA LEU A 121 -3.84 -2.73 2.33
C LEU A 121 -4.01 -2.31 0.87
N LEU A 122 -4.18 -1.01 0.65
CA LEU A 122 -4.36 -0.39 -0.65
C LEU A 122 -3.11 0.39 -1.05
N GLY A 123 -2.45 0.00 -2.13
CA GLY A 123 -1.32 0.75 -2.68
C GLY A 123 -1.79 1.88 -3.59
N PHE A 124 -1.16 3.05 -3.51
CA PHE A 124 -1.49 4.19 -4.38
C PHE A 124 -0.31 4.69 -5.22
N ALA A 125 0.92 4.31 -4.89
CA ALA A 125 2.11 4.87 -5.51
C ALA A 125 2.21 4.72 -7.04
N PRO A 126 1.83 3.60 -7.69
CA PRO A 126 2.00 3.47 -9.13
C PRO A 126 0.85 4.04 -9.98
N PHE A 127 -0.23 4.54 -9.35
CA PHE A 127 -1.47 4.86 -10.05
C PHE A 127 -1.67 6.36 -10.27
N THR A 128 -2.34 6.71 -11.36
CA THR A 128 -2.84 8.07 -11.60
C THR A 128 -4.06 8.39 -10.74
N ASP A 129 -4.33 9.68 -10.52
CA ASP A 129 -5.50 10.11 -9.76
C ASP A 129 -6.80 9.52 -10.31
N LYS A 130 -6.97 9.53 -11.64
CA LYS A 130 -8.12 8.91 -12.31
C LYS A 130 -8.23 7.41 -12.02
N GLN A 131 -7.14 6.66 -12.12
CA GLN A 131 -7.14 5.23 -11.83
C GLN A 131 -7.53 4.93 -10.37
N LEU A 132 -7.11 5.77 -9.42
CA LEU A 132 -7.48 5.63 -8.01
C LEU A 132 -9.00 5.82 -7.82
N THR A 133 -9.56 6.89 -8.38
CA THR A 133 -11.00 7.17 -8.32
C THR A 133 -11.83 6.09 -9.01
N ASP A 134 -11.48 5.71 -10.24
CA ASP A 134 -12.20 4.69 -11.01
C ASP A 134 -12.18 3.34 -10.29
N THR A 135 -11.04 2.98 -9.68
CA THR A 135 -10.90 1.73 -8.93
C THR A 135 -11.76 1.76 -7.66
N ALA A 136 -11.80 2.87 -6.93
CA ALA A 136 -12.63 3.00 -5.73
C ALA A 136 -14.13 2.83 -6.06
N GLN A 137 -14.60 3.38 -7.18
CA GLN A 137 -15.98 3.16 -7.66
C GLN A 137 -16.25 1.69 -8.00
N LYS A 138 -15.31 1.02 -8.69
CA LYS A 138 -15.42 -0.42 -9.00
C LYS A 138 -15.44 -1.27 -7.72
N MET A 139 -14.59 -0.94 -6.74
CA MET A 139 -14.60 -1.58 -5.42
C MET A 139 -15.95 -1.41 -4.73
N ALA A 140 -16.55 -0.20 -4.78
CA ALA A 140 -17.84 0.06 -4.15
C ALA A 140 -18.96 -0.80 -4.78
N ALA A 141 -18.96 -0.95 -6.11
CA ALA A 141 -19.88 -1.84 -6.81
C ALA A 141 -19.69 -3.32 -6.41
N SER A 142 -18.43 -3.76 -6.27
CA SER A 142 -18.08 -5.11 -5.82
C SER A 142 -18.56 -5.36 -4.39
N PHE A 143 -18.29 -4.44 -3.46
CA PHE A 143 -18.75 -4.53 -2.07
C PHE A 143 -20.26 -4.53 -1.96
N THR A 144 -20.95 -3.70 -2.77
CA THR A 144 -22.42 -3.67 -2.81
C THR A 144 -23.01 -5.02 -3.21
N LYS A 145 -22.39 -5.76 -4.14
CA LYS A 145 -22.83 -7.12 -4.52
C LYS A 145 -22.66 -8.12 -3.38
N LEU A 146 -21.59 -7.98 -2.58
CA LEU A 146 -21.28 -8.86 -1.46
C LEU A 146 -22.16 -8.61 -0.22
N VAL A 147 -22.70 -7.39 -0.08
CA VAL A 147 -23.54 -7.03 1.07
C VAL A 147 -25.04 -7.09 0.80
N LYS A 148 -25.47 -7.29 -0.44
CA LYS A 148 -26.86 -7.67 -0.76
C LYS A 148 -27.11 -9.07 -0.20
#